data_AF-A0A537P5M7-F1
#
_entry.id   AF-A0A537P5M7-F1
#
_cell.length_a   1.000
_cell.length_b   1.000
_cell.length_c   1.000
_cell.angle_alpha   90.00
_cell.angle_beta   90.00
_cell.angle_gamma   90.00
#
_symmetry.space_group_name_H-M   'P 1'
#
loop_
_entity.id
_entity.type
_entity.pdbx_description
1 polymer ?
#
loop_
_entity_poly.entity_id
_entity_poly.type
_entity_poly.pdbx_seq_one_letter_code
_entity_poly.pdbx_strand_id
1 'polypeptide(L)'
;MYRILVEEKRWISRNRFLNALNYCLALPGPEGQLLAAYVGWIKHGVLGGMLAGGLVLVPGMICMMALSYGYVTGGDSTIGEVLLYGLKPAILVIVIEATIRVARQVLRTQLM
;
A
#
# COMPACT_ATOMS: atom_id res chain seq x y z
N MET A 1 -6.53 -2.64 -9.71
CA MET A 1 -6.75 -4.09 -9.51
C MET A 1 -7.94 -4.64 -10.28
N TYR A 2 -9.12 -4.01 -10.24
CA TYR A 2 -10.33 -4.52 -10.90
C TYR A 2 -10.14 -4.90 -12.38
N ARG A 3 -9.68 -3.96 -13.22
CA ARG A 3 -9.42 -4.17 -14.66
C ARG A 3 -8.54 -5.39 -14.93
N ILE A 4 -7.39 -5.47 -14.24
CA ILE A 4 -6.43 -6.56 -14.46
C ILE A 4 -7.03 -7.90 -14.03
N LEU A 5 -7.65 -7.98 -12.86
CA LEU A 5 -8.11 -9.24 -12.26
C LEU A 5 -9.40 -9.78 -12.87
N VAL A 6 -10.32 -8.88 -13.24
CA VAL A 6 -11.66 -9.24 -13.71
C VAL A 6 -11.75 -9.16 -15.24
N GLU A 7 -11.23 -8.10 -15.87
CA GLU A 7 -11.43 -7.86 -17.30
C GLU A 7 -10.33 -8.52 -18.14
N GLU A 8 -9.06 -8.30 -17.80
CA GLU A 8 -7.93 -8.79 -18.59
C GLU A 8 -7.59 -10.26 -18.29
N LYS A 9 -7.34 -10.60 -17.02
CA LYS A 9 -6.93 -11.95 -16.61
C LYS A 9 -8.10 -12.89 -16.31
N ARG A 10 -9.31 -12.35 -16.08
CA ARG A 10 -10.54 -13.10 -15.73
C ARG A 10 -10.34 -14.13 -14.60
N TRP A 11 -9.46 -13.83 -13.64
CA TRP A 11 -9.17 -14.73 -12.52
C TRP A 11 -10.33 -14.81 -11.53
N ILE A 12 -11.12 -13.75 -11.41
CA ILE A 12 -12.24 -13.64 -10.48
C ILE A 12 -13.41 -12.95 -11.20
N SER A 13 -14.64 -13.40 -10.97
CA SER A 13 -15.84 -12.75 -11.50
C SER A 13 -16.11 -11.39 -10.84
N ARG A 14 -16.79 -10.48 -11.52
CA ARG A 14 -17.15 -9.15 -11.00
C ARG A 14 -17.80 -9.23 -9.61
N ASN A 15 -18.84 -10.06 -9.43
CA ASN A 15 -19.52 -10.19 -8.13
C ASN A 15 -18.60 -10.71 -7.04
N ARG A 16 -17.75 -11.71 -7.35
CA ARG A 16 -16.83 -12.28 -6.36
C ARG A 16 -15.74 -11.27 -5.97
N PHE A 17 -15.28 -10.45 -6.91
CA PHE A 17 -14.35 -9.35 -6.64
C PHE A 17 -14.97 -8.30 -5.74
N LEU A 18 -16.20 -7.86 -6.03
CA LEU A 18 -16.90 -6.84 -5.23
C LEU A 18 -17.16 -7.34 -3.80
N ASN A 19 -17.57 -8.60 -3.63
CA ASN A 19 -17.74 -9.19 -2.31
C ASN A 19 -16.42 -9.24 -1.55
N ALA A 20 -15.34 -9.68 -2.19
CA ALA A 20 -14.00 -9.70 -1.59
C ALA A 20 -13.53 -8.30 -1.19
N LEU A 21 -13.75 -7.30 -2.04
CA LEU A 21 -13.44 -5.92 -1.76
C LEU A 21 -14.22 -5.41 -0.52
N ASN A 22 -15.52 -5.69 -0.44
CA ASN A 22 -16.34 -5.32 0.71
C ASN A 22 -15.82 -5.96 2.02
N TYR A 23 -15.40 -7.22 1.97
CA TYR A 23 -14.77 -7.86 3.13
C TYR A 23 -13.44 -7.20 3.50
N CYS A 24 -12.59 -6.88 2.51
CA CYS A 24 -11.31 -6.21 2.76
C CYS A 24 -11.50 -4.78 3.31
N LEU A 25 -12.57 -4.08 2.92
CA LEU A 25 -12.94 -2.77 3.44
C LEU A 25 -13.47 -2.82 4.88
N ALA A 26 -14.05 -3.95 5.29
CA ALA A 26 -14.49 -4.16 6.67
C ALA A 26 -13.32 -4.44 7.63
N LEU A 27 -12.21 -4.97 7.10
CA LEU A 27 -11.00 -5.22 7.86
C LEU A 27 -10.16 -3.95 7.96
N PRO A 28 -9.65 -3.58 9.14
CA PRO A 28 -8.72 -2.46 9.25
C PRO A 28 -7.40 -2.82 8.55
N GLY A 29 -7.02 -2.05 7.53
CA GLY A 29 -5.73 -2.22 6.86
C GLY A 29 -5.71 -1.72 5.42
N PRO A 30 -4.55 -1.82 4.75
CA PRO A 30 -4.40 -1.45 3.35
C PRO A 30 -5.20 -2.42 2.47
N GLU A 31 -6.32 -1.92 1.95
CA GLU A 31 -7.33 -2.71 1.23
C GLU A 31 -6.74 -3.44 0.02
N GLY A 32 -5.79 -2.81 -0.68
CA GLY A 32 -5.10 -3.39 -1.82
C GLY A 32 -4.25 -4.62 -1.45
N GLN A 33 -3.59 -4.61 -0.29
CA GLN A 33 -2.76 -5.73 0.17
C GLN A 33 -3.61 -6.90 0.62
N LEU A 34 -4.69 -6.63 1.37
CA LEU A 34 -5.64 -7.65 1.80
C LEU A 34 -6.29 -8.33 0.59
N LEU A 35 -6.73 -7.54 -0.40
CA LEU A 35 -7.30 -8.05 -1.64
C LEU A 35 -6.26 -8.88 -2.42
N ALA A 36 -5.00 -8.45 -2.48
CA ALA A 36 -3.94 -9.18 -3.17
C ALA A 36 -3.68 -10.54 -2.51
N ALA A 37 -3.60 -10.59 -1.18
CA ALA A 37 -3.46 -11.83 -0.42
C ALA A 37 -4.68 -12.76 -0.63
N TYR A 38 -5.89 -12.21 -0.62
CA TYR A 38 -7.12 -12.97 -0.86
C TYR A 38 -7.17 -13.56 -2.28
N VAL A 39 -6.81 -12.78 -3.30
CA VAL A 39 -6.76 -13.27 -4.69
C VAL A 39 -5.65 -14.32 -4.85
N GLY A 40 -4.48 -14.11 -4.23
CA GLY A 40 -3.40 -15.10 -4.19
C GLY A 40 -3.85 -16.41 -3.55
N TRP A 41 -4.63 -16.31 -2.48
CA TRP A 41 -5.20 -17.45 -1.76
C TRP A 41 -6.20 -18.24 -2.62
N ILE A 42 -7.12 -17.57 -3.32
CA ILE A 42 -8.06 -18.23 -4.24
C ILE A 42 -7.32 -18.96 -5.36
N LYS A 43 -6.22 -18.38 -5.87
CA LYS A 43 -5.56 -18.86 -7.10
C LYS A 43 -4.53 -19.97 -6.85
N HIS A 44 -3.87 -20.00 -5.69
CA HIS A 44 -2.89 -21.06 -5.35
C HIS A 44 -2.94 -21.53 -3.88
N GLY A 45 -4.09 -21.41 -3.21
CA GLY A 45 -4.25 -21.81 -1.82
C GLY A 45 -3.41 -20.98 -0.84
N VAL A 46 -3.19 -21.50 0.38
CA VAL A 46 -2.56 -20.75 1.49
C VAL A 46 -1.19 -20.19 1.11
N LEU A 47 -0.38 -20.97 0.41
CA LEU A 47 0.93 -20.55 -0.12
C LEU A 47 0.82 -19.34 -1.05
N GLY A 48 -0.16 -19.35 -1.96
CA GLY A 48 -0.42 -18.21 -2.86
C GLY A 48 -0.81 -16.94 -2.11
N GLY A 49 -1.62 -17.07 -1.05
CA GLY A 49 -2.01 -15.95 -0.21
C GLY A 49 -0.84 -15.37 0.59
N MET A 50 -0.04 -16.24 1.22
CA MET A 50 1.16 -15.84 1.96
C MET A 50 2.19 -15.16 1.07
N LEU A 51 2.44 -15.70 -0.13
CA LEU A 51 3.36 -15.09 -1.08
C LEU A 51 2.81 -13.78 -1.62
N ALA A 52 1.54 -13.72 -2.05
CA ALA A 52 0.96 -12.49 -2.58
C ALA A 52 0.92 -11.37 -1.53
N GLY A 53 0.57 -11.68 -0.28
CA GLY A 53 0.60 -10.71 0.81
C GLY A 53 2.04 -10.33 1.21
N GLY A 54 2.94 -11.33 1.29
CA GLY A 54 4.33 -11.13 1.68
C GLY A 54 5.11 -10.30 0.67
N LEU A 55 4.98 -10.57 -0.63
CA LEU A 55 5.65 -9.81 -1.69
C LEU A 55 5.20 -8.35 -1.79
N VAL A 56 4.05 -7.99 -1.24
CA VAL A 56 3.64 -6.57 -1.14
C VAL A 56 4.43 -5.84 -0.05
N LEU A 57 4.73 -6.52 1.06
CA LEU A 57 5.39 -5.93 2.23
C LEU A 57 6.92 -6.02 2.17
N VAL A 58 7.44 -7.19 1.80
CA VAL A 58 8.87 -7.54 1.87
C VAL A 58 9.78 -6.56 1.11
N PRO A 59 9.45 -6.09 -0.12
CA PRO A 59 10.30 -5.13 -0.83
C PRO A 59 10.42 -3.80 -0.08
N GLY A 60 9.30 -3.28 0.45
CA GLY A 60 9.29 -2.05 1.23
C GLY A 60 10.09 -2.19 2.52
N MET A 61 9.94 -3.34 3.19
CA MET A 61 10.73 -3.68 4.37
C MET A 61 12.22 -3.72 4.06
N ILE A 62 12.64 -4.40 2.99
CA ILE A 62 14.05 -4.48 2.58
C ILE A 62 14.61 -3.09 2.28
N CYS A 63 13.89 -2.26 1.52
CA CYS A 63 14.31 -0.88 1.23
C CYS A 63 14.50 -0.06 2.51
N MET A 64 13.53 -0.11 3.43
CA MET A 64 13.62 0.61 4.70
C MET A 64 14.76 0.09 5.57
N MET A 65 14.97 -1.22 5.61
CA MET A 65 16.04 -1.84 6.38
C MET A 65 17.42 -1.48 5.82
N ALA A 66 17.56 -1.45 4.49
CA ALA A 66 18.79 -1.01 3.82
C ALA A 66 19.09 0.47 4.08
N LEU A 67 18.09 1.34 4.00
CA LEU A 67 18.24 2.77 4.32
C LEU A 67 18.59 2.98 5.79
N SER A 68 17.91 2.28 6.69
CA SER A 68 18.18 2.35 8.14
C SER A 68 19.59 1.84 8.46
N TYR A 69 20.01 0.75 7.84
CA TYR A 69 21.37 0.22 8.01
C TYR A 69 22.42 1.23 7.54
N GLY A 70 22.24 1.80 6.34
CA GLY A 70 23.13 2.82 5.80
C GLY A 70 23.20 4.07 6.69
N TYR A 71 22.09 4.48 7.29
CA TYR A 71 22.05 5.58 8.24
C TYR A 71 22.85 5.28 9.51
N VAL A 72 22.68 4.10 10.10
CA VAL A 72 23.39 3.72 11.34
C VAL A 72 24.90 3.57 11.11
N THR A 73 25.31 2.98 9.98
CA THR A 73 26.74 2.79 9.69
C THR A 73 27.45 4.05 9.20
N GLY A 74 26.71 5.01 8.64
CA GLY A 74 27.21 6.27 8.10
C GLY A 74 26.89 7.51 8.95
N GLY A 75 26.49 7.31 10.21
CA GLY A 75 25.82 8.30 11.07
C GLY A 75 26.56 9.62 11.32
N ASP A 76 27.88 9.67 11.15
CA ASP A 76 28.68 10.89 11.31
C ASP A 76 28.88 11.68 10.00
N SER A 77 28.19 11.30 8.91
CA SER A 77 28.29 12.02 7.64
C SER A 77 27.35 13.22 7.57
N THR A 78 27.90 14.41 7.34
CA THR A 78 27.16 15.68 7.09
C THR A 78 26.08 15.52 6.00
N ILE A 79 26.29 14.59 5.07
CA ILE A 79 25.35 14.27 3.99
C ILE A 79 24.04 13.67 4.53
N GLY A 80 24.12 12.80 5.54
CA GLY A 80 22.94 12.17 6.15
C GLY A 80 22.03 13.19 6.85
N GLU A 81 22.62 14.14 7.58
CA GLU A 81 21.87 15.21 8.24
C GLU A 81 21.18 16.14 7.25
N VAL A 82 21.89 16.58 6.19
CA VAL A 82 21.33 17.47 5.17
C VAL A 82 20.16 16.80 4.43
N LEU A 83 20.30 15.51 4.09
CA LEU A 83 19.23 14.72 3.46
C LEU A 83 17.99 14.63 4.35
N LEU A 84 18.16 14.26 5.62
CA LEU A 84 17.03 14.15 6.55
C LEU A 84 16.38 15.50 6.84
N TYR A 85 17.17 16.57 6.91
CA TYR A 85 16.66 17.93 7.10
C TYR A 85 15.81 18.38 5.91
N GLY A 86 16.23 18.11 4.67
CA GLY A 86 15.45 18.38 3.46
C GLY A 86 14.25 17.44 3.28
N LEU A 87 14.33 16.21 3.79
CA LEU A 87 13.26 15.23 3.68
C LEU A 87 12.04 15.59 4.55
N LYS A 88 12.25 16.15 5.75
CA LYS A 88 11.17 16.57 6.67
C LYS A 88 10.11 17.47 6.00
N PRO A 89 10.46 18.61 5.38
CA PRO A 89 9.48 19.47 4.72
C PRO A 89 8.85 18.81 3.49
N ALA A 90 9.58 17.95 2.76
CA ALA A 90 9.02 17.21 1.63
C ALA A 90 7.91 16.24 2.09
N ILE A 91 8.15 15.50 3.18
CA ILE A 91 7.13 14.64 3.82
C ILE A 91 5.93 15.48 4.26
N LEU A 92 6.15 16.64 4.87
CA LEU A 92 5.07 17.52 5.31
C LEU A 92 4.16 17.93 4.15
N VAL A 93 4.73 18.31 3.00
CA VAL A 93 3.96 18.68 1.80
C VAL A 93 3.13 17.49 1.29
N ILE A 94 3.69 16.28 1.27
CA ILE A 94 2.97 15.07 0.84
C ILE A 94 1.79 14.79 1.78
N VAL A 95 2.00 14.88 3.09
CA VAL A 95 0.94 14.67 4.09
C VAL A 95 -0.17 15.71 3.96
N ILE A 96 0.18 16.98 3.77
CA ILE A 96 -0.79 18.07 3.55
C ILE A 96 -1.59 17.82 2.26
N GLU A 97 -0.93 17.48 1.16
CA GLU A 97 -1.59 17.18 -0.13
C GLU A 97 -2.58 16.01 0.03
N ALA A 98 -2.13 14.92 0.63
CA ALA A 98 -2.97 13.74 0.89
C ALA A 98 -4.17 14.10 1.77
N THR A 99 -3.96 14.91 2.81
CA THR A 99 -5.03 15.37 3.71
C THR A 99 -6.05 16.22 2.97
N ILE A 100 -5.61 17.22 2.20
CA ILE A 100 -6.50 18.10 1.42
C ILE A 100 -7.24 17.30 0.35
N ARG A 101 -6.59 16.32 -0.27
CA ARG A 101 -7.20 15.43 -1.25
C ARG A 101 -8.34 14.60 -0.62
N VAL A 102 -8.08 13.97 0.52
CA VAL A 102 -9.10 13.21 1.26
C VAL A 102 -10.23 14.13 1.75
N ALA A 103 -9.90 15.29 2.33
CA ALA A 103 -10.89 16.25 2.81
C ALA A 103 -11.82 16.72 1.67
N ARG A 104 -11.28 17.07 0.51
CA ARG A 104 -12.08 17.46 -0.68
C ARG A 104 -12.96 16.31 -1.17
N GLN A 105 -12.47 15.07 -1.11
CA GLN A 105 -13.26 13.91 -1.51
C GLN A 105 -14.47 13.72 -0.59
N VAL A 106 -14.28 13.84 0.73
CA VAL A 106 -15.37 13.74 1.73
C VAL A 106 -16.34 14.91 1.61
N LEU A 107 -15.84 16.15 1.49
CA LEU A 107 -16.68 17.36 1.39
C LEU A 107 -17.50 17.42 0.09
N ARG A 108 -17.02 16.79 -0.99
CA ARG A 108 -17.77 16.69 -2.26
C ARG A 108 -18.84 15.60 -2.23
N THR A 109 -18.79 14.67 -1.29
CA THR A 109 -19.89 13.74 -1.04
C THR A 109 -21.02 14.51 -0.35
N GLN A 110 -21.81 15.25 -1.13
CA GLN A 110 -23.13 15.71 -0.70
C GLN A 110 -23.93 14.45 -0.32
N LEU A 111 -24.43 14.43 0.92
CA LEU A 111 -25.33 13.40 1.44
C LEU A 111 -26.41 13.07 0.40
N MET A 112 -26.29 11.88 -0.19
CA MET A 112 -27.40 11.17 -0.83
C MET A 112 -27.93 10.14 0.16
#